data_AF-A0A2E1LR14-F1
#
_entry.id   AF-A0A2E1LR14-F1
#
_cell.length_a   1.000
_cell.length_b   1.000
_cell.length_c   1.000
_cell.angle_alpha   90.00
_cell.angle_beta   90.00
_cell.angle_gamma   90.00
#
_symmetry.space_group_name_H-M   'P 1'
#
loop_
_entity.id
_entity.type
_entity.pdbx_description
1 polymer ?
#
loop_
_entity_poly.entity_id
_entity_poly.type
_entity_poly.pdbx_seq_one_letter_code
_entity_poly.pdbx_strand_id
1 'polypeptide(L)'
;MSGVFLDFYVGCQKLCGAVASARRFWEGNNVFDNDVWLQQVREDIVDPGREIVDPHHHLWEIATLPYNLEQLLADTASGHNVVQTVFMECSASYFEDGPDHLRPVGETQFVAAAAERAASIDGAAQIAGIIGHADLRHKNLDDVLDAHLDAANGLFRGIRHAGAWDNDLDALLIKPDGPEGLYLDPAFQAGVARLGERRMTYDTWHYHHQNQDFRTLALAVPETKLVLDHFGTPLGVGRFAGKRDEIFLQWKDDVAAIAECPNVCAKLGGLAMPDNGFGWMGRALPPTSDEIVATHAAYYTHMIDCFGPDRCMFESNFPVDRLSVSYTVLWNALKKIAAGYDERSQQLMFSETARTVYQL
;
A
#
# COMPACT_ATOMS: atom_id res chain seq x y z
N MET A 1 -2.86 23.03 3.27
CA MET A 1 -3.11 21.80 4.06
C MET A 1 -4.46 21.24 3.63
N SER A 2 -4.49 20.15 2.87
CA SER A 2 -5.77 19.52 2.47
C SER A 2 -6.46 18.89 3.70
N GLY A 3 -7.79 18.80 3.66
CA GLY A 3 -8.62 18.38 4.80
C GLY A 3 -8.36 16.94 5.29
N VAL A 4 -7.79 16.09 4.45
CA VAL A 4 -7.50 14.67 4.75
C VAL A 4 -6.46 14.51 5.88
N PHE A 5 -5.50 15.45 5.97
CA PHE A 5 -4.39 15.37 6.92
C PHE A 5 -4.76 15.67 8.37
N LEU A 6 -5.70 16.60 8.58
CA LEU A 6 -6.14 16.94 9.94
C LEU A 6 -6.99 15.80 10.53
N ASP A 7 -7.74 15.08 9.69
CA ASP A 7 -8.67 14.05 10.13
C ASP A 7 -8.02 12.68 10.39
N PHE A 8 -6.92 12.31 9.71
CA PHE A 8 -6.11 11.14 10.08
C PHE A 8 -5.49 11.31 11.48
N TYR A 9 -4.88 12.48 11.73
CA TYR A 9 -4.28 12.81 13.03
C TYR A 9 -5.33 12.89 14.16
N VAL A 10 -6.49 13.51 13.90
CA VAL A 10 -7.59 13.58 14.87
C VAL A 10 -8.23 12.21 15.11
N GLY A 11 -8.28 11.33 14.09
CA GLY A 11 -8.70 9.93 14.21
C GLY A 11 -7.83 9.14 15.19
N CYS A 12 -6.50 9.24 15.05
CA CYS A 12 -5.54 8.65 16.01
C CYS A 12 -5.76 9.17 17.43
N GLN A 13 -6.01 10.48 17.61
CA GLN A 13 -6.27 11.06 18.93
C GLN A 13 -7.61 10.64 19.57
N LYS A 14 -8.68 10.43 18.78
CA LYS A 14 -10.00 10.01 19.30
C LYS A 14 -10.00 8.56 19.81
N LEU A 15 -9.27 7.65 19.17
CA LEU A 15 -9.08 6.27 19.63
C LEU A 15 -8.27 6.18 20.94
N CYS A 16 -7.27 7.07 21.12
CA CYS A 16 -6.61 7.27 22.43
C CYS A 16 -7.60 7.66 23.55
N GLY A 17 -8.76 8.23 23.20
CA GLY A 17 -9.84 8.55 24.13
C GLY A 17 -10.78 7.38 24.46
N ALA A 18 -11.02 6.48 23.51
CA ALA A 18 -12.03 5.40 23.64
C ALA A 18 -11.48 4.10 24.24
N VAL A 19 -10.17 3.87 24.18
CA VAL A 19 -9.51 2.69 24.75
C VAL A 19 -8.67 3.14 25.94
N ALA A 20 -9.18 2.98 27.16
CA ALA A 20 -8.48 3.38 28.38
C ALA A 20 -7.10 2.69 28.58
N SER A 21 -6.81 1.62 27.82
CA SER A 21 -5.49 0.96 27.75
C SER A 21 -4.57 1.49 26.63
N ALA A 22 -5.08 2.20 25.61
CA ALA A 22 -4.27 2.77 24.53
C ALA A 22 -3.60 4.10 24.92
N ARG A 23 -4.07 4.77 25.98
CA ARG A 23 -3.43 5.97 26.55
C ARG A 23 -1.95 5.77 26.93
N ARG A 24 -1.49 4.52 27.08
CA ARG A 24 -0.13 4.21 27.50
C ARG A 24 0.91 4.12 26.37
N PHE A 25 0.49 4.07 25.11
CA PHE A 25 1.41 3.77 24.00
C PHE A 25 1.61 4.95 23.04
N TRP A 26 0.69 5.91 23.03
CA TRP A 26 0.73 7.12 22.22
C TRP A 26 1.06 8.34 23.08
N GLU A 27 2.18 8.31 23.82
CA GLU A 27 2.61 9.44 24.66
C GLU A 27 3.44 10.48 23.87
N GLY A 28 3.56 10.33 22.55
CA GLY A 28 4.26 11.25 21.64
C GLY A 28 3.35 11.95 20.62
N ASN A 29 3.81 13.07 20.06
CA ASN A 29 3.15 13.80 18.96
C ASN A 29 3.30 13.10 17.59
N ASN A 30 3.73 11.84 17.54
CA ASN A 30 4.13 11.11 16.33
C ASN A 30 3.36 9.77 16.22
N VAL A 31 2.68 9.55 15.10
CA VAL A 31 1.84 8.36 14.83
C VAL A 31 2.64 7.08 14.51
N PHE A 32 3.95 7.15 14.27
CA PHE A 32 4.79 5.95 14.04
C PHE A 32 5.84 5.73 15.14
N ASP A 33 5.72 6.43 16.28
CA ASP A 33 6.59 6.27 17.44
C ASP A 33 6.21 5.05 18.29
N ASN A 34 6.33 3.86 17.71
CA ASN A 34 5.98 2.58 18.35
C ASN A 34 7.15 1.59 18.41
N ASP A 35 8.39 2.05 18.24
CA ASP A 35 9.61 1.21 18.23
C ASP A 35 9.76 0.35 19.48
N VAL A 36 9.55 0.93 20.66
CA VAL A 36 9.66 0.19 21.93
C VAL A 36 8.67 -0.98 21.96
N TRP A 37 7.46 -0.77 21.44
CA TRP A 37 6.44 -1.81 21.39
C TRP A 37 6.80 -2.89 20.37
N LEU A 38 7.20 -2.49 19.15
CA LEU A 38 7.59 -3.38 18.07
C LEU A 38 8.79 -4.28 18.44
N GLN A 39 9.76 -3.74 19.16
CA GLN A 39 10.98 -4.46 19.56
C GLN A 39 10.78 -5.53 20.64
N GLN A 40 9.57 -5.64 21.22
CA GLN A 40 9.24 -6.70 22.19
C GLN A 40 9.17 -8.09 21.55
N VAL A 41 8.90 -8.17 20.23
CA VAL A 41 8.98 -9.42 19.47
C VAL A 41 10.19 -9.35 18.56
N ARG A 42 11.11 -10.30 18.75
CA ARG A 42 12.30 -10.48 17.91
C ARG A 42 12.33 -11.92 17.45
N GLU A 43 12.59 -12.10 16.17
CA GLU A 43 12.62 -13.41 15.53
C GLU A 43 13.88 -13.52 14.69
N ASP A 44 14.40 -14.74 14.54
CA ASP A 44 15.42 -15.01 13.54
C ASP A 44 14.86 -14.76 12.13
N ILE A 45 15.70 -14.24 11.24
CA ILE A 45 15.31 -13.95 9.87
C ILE A 45 15.11 -15.26 9.11
N VAL A 46 13.89 -15.50 8.64
CA VAL A 46 13.58 -16.62 7.74
C VAL A 46 14.16 -16.32 6.36
N ASP A 47 14.84 -17.31 5.76
CA ASP A 47 15.44 -17.25 4.42
C ASP A 47 16.12 -15.89 4.11
N PRO A 48 17.16 -15.48 4.86
CA PRO A 48 17.70 -14.12 4.79
C PRO A 48 18.26 -13.75 3.41
N GLY A 49 18.67 -14.74 2.61
CA GLY A 49 19.20 -14.52 1.26
C GLY A 49 18.14 -14.25 0.20
N ARG A 50 16.86 -14.53 0.48
CA ARG A 50 15.74 -14.25 -0.44
C ARG A 50 15.74 -12.78 -0.84
N GLU A 51 16.03 -12.54 -2.11
CA GLU A 51 15.91 -11.22 -2.70
C GLU A 51 14.45 -10.76 -2.69
N ILE A 52 14.22 -9.53 -2.22
CA ILE A 52 12.91 -8.91 -2.11
C ILE A 52 12.88 -7.58 -2.87
N VAL A 53 11.84 -7.40 -3.68
CA VAL A 53 11.40 -6.08 -4.14
C VAL A 53 10.13 -5.77 -3.36
N ASP A 54 10.14 -4.71 -2.55
CA ASP A 54 8.97 -4.25 -1.82
C ASP A 54 8.19 -3.23 -2.68
N PRO A 55 7.11 -3.64 -3.37
CA PRO A 55 6.43 -2.78 -4.33
C PRO A 55 5.57 -1.69 -3.68
N HIS A 56 5.66 -1.49 -2.35
CA HIS A 56 4.83 -0.51 -1.67
C HIS A 56 5.47 0.00 -0.39
N HIS A 57 5.94 1.24 -0.45
CA HIS A 57 6.19 2.04 0.74
C HIS A 57 5.68 3.47 0.53
N HIS A 58 5.48 4.17 1.64
CA HIS A 58 5.23 5.61 1.66
C HIS A 58 6.42 6.34 2.28
N LEU A 59 6.54 7.63 1.99
CA LEU A 59 7.50 8.54 2.63
C LEU A 59 6.76 9.82 3.03
N TRP A 60 6.85 10.18 4.31
CA TRP A 60 6.29 11.41 4.86
C TRP A 60 7.37 12.18 5.61
N GLU A 61 7.64 13.42 5.21
CA GLU A 61 8.49 14.37 5.94
C GLU A 61 7.70 15.29 6.88
N ILE A 62 6.53 14.83 7.34
CA ILE A 62 5.67 15.60 8.22
C ILE A 62 6.01 15.25 9.66
N ALA A 63 6.31 16.24 10.50
CA ALA A 63 6.75 16.03 11.88
C ALA A 63 5.77 15.22 12.77
N THR A 64 4.48 15.18 12.42
CA THR A 64 3.45 14.41 13.13
C THR A 64 3.27 12.97 12.60
N LEU A 65 3.76 12.68 11.38
CA LEU A 65 3.73 11.38 10.72
C LEU A 65 5.10 11.01 10.10
N PRO A 66 6.25 11.21 10.78
CA PRO A 66 7.55 11.05 10.16
C PRO A 66 7.81 9.58 9.81
N TYR A 67 7.94 9.35 8.51
CA TYR A 67 8.56 8.17 7.95
C TYR A 67 9.39 8.60 6.75
N ASN A 68 10.62 9.00 7.03
CA ASN A 68 11.55 9.53 6.06
C ASN A 68 12.43 8.42 5.45
N LEU A 69 13.35 8.82 4.56
CA LEU A 69 14.29 7.90 3.93
C LEU A 69 15.12 7.13 4.96
N GLU A 70 15.58 7.78 6.03
CA GLU A 70 16.40 7.14 7.06
C GLU A 70 15.62 6.01 7.77
N GLN A 71 14.33 6.21 8.03
CA GLN A 71 13.47 5.18 8.62
C GLN A 71 13.22 4.02 7.65
N LEU A 72 12.96 4.32 6.37
CA LEU A 72 12.86 3.29 5.33
C LEU A 72 14.16 2.46 5.23
N LEU A 73 15.31 3.11 5.22
CA LEU A 73 16.61 2.44 5.15
C LEU A 73 16.89 1.59 6.40
N ALA A 74 16.47 2.05 7.57
CA ALA A 74 16.57 1.25 8.80
C ALA A 74 15.69 -0.01 8.75
N ASP A 75 14.44 0.10 8.28
CA ASP A 75 13.52 -1.03 8.15
C ASP A 75 14.01 -2.02 7.08
N THR A 76 14.44 -1.54 5.92
CA THR A 76 14.97 -2.41 4.84
C THR A 76 16.32 -3.04 5.18
N ALA A 77 17.12 -2.44 6.07
CA ALA A 77 18.35 -3.02 6.62
C ALA A 77 18.13 -3.92 7.85
N SER A 78 16.89 -4.23 8.23
CA SER A 78 16.55 -5.01 9.45
C SER A 78 16.89 -6.50 9.38
N GLY A 79 17.54 -6.96 8.30
CA GLY A 79 18.07 -8.32 8.16
C GLY A 79 17.53 -9.09 6.96
N HIS A 80 16.42 -8.63 6.35
CA HIS A 80 15.93 -9.15 5.09
C HIS A 80 16.69 -8.55 3.89
N ASN A 81 16.90 -9.32 2.83
CA ASN A 81 17.56 -8.85 1.61
C ASN A 81 16.59 -8.07 0.69
N VAL A 82 16.15 -6.89 1.15
CA VAL A 82 15.35 -5.95 0.34
C VAL A 82 16.29 -5.14 -0.55
N VAL A 83 16.20 -5.35 -1.86
CA VAL A 83 17.11 -4.71 -2.83
C VAL A 83 16.48 -3.51 -3.52
N GLN A 84 15.17 -3.52 -3.71
CA GLN A 84 14.43 -2.45 -4.37
C GLN A 84 13.09 -2.21 -3.65
N THR A 85 12.62 -0.97 -3.72
CA THR A 85 11.28 -0.59 -3.28
C THR A 85 10.56 0.24 -4.34
N VAL A 86 9.23 0.30 -4.29
CA VAL A 86 8.42 1.21 -5.11
C VAL A 86 7.63 2.14 -4.20
N PHE A 87 7.74 3.44 -4.44
CA PHE A 87 7.01 4.47 -3.68
C PHE A 87 5.59 4.60 -4.19
N MET A 88 4.62 4.66 -3.28
CA MET A 88 3.22 4.99 -3.57
C MET A 88 2.87 6.37 -3.04
N GLU A 89 2.19 7.18 -3.86
CA GLU A 89 1.68 8.49 -3.48
C GLU A 89 0.96 8.48 -2.14
N CYS A 90 1.20 9.50 -1.34
CA CYS A 90 0.57 9.66 -0.03
C CYS A 90 0.32 11.13 0.29
N SER A 91 0.21 11.94 -0.76
CA SER A 91 0.04 13.38 -0.72
C SER A 91 1.14 14.15 0.02
N ALA A 92 2.36 13.59 0.11
CA ALA A 92 3.50 14.22 0.74
C ALA A 92 4.12 15.29 -0.16
N SER A 93 4.55 16.43 0.41
CA SER A 93 5.40 17.40 -0.28
C SER A 93 4.85 17.94 -1.63
N TYR A 94 3.52 18.04 -1.78
CA TYR A 94 2.91 18.72 -2.93
C TYR A 94 3.38 20.17 -3.01
N PHE A 95 3.50 20.71 -4.23
CA PHE A 95 3.82 22.13 -4.39
C PHE A 95 2.76 23.02 -3.71
N GLU A 96 3.21 24.00 -2.94
CA GLU A 96 2.32 24.93 -2.24
C GLU A 96 1.66 25.92 -3.19
N ASP A 97 2.29 26.23 -4.33
CA ASP A 97 1.85 27.20 -5.32
C ASP A 97 1.77 26.58 -6.73
N GLY A 98 1.12 27.30 -7.66
CA GLY A 98 0.95 26.87 -9.04
C GLY A 98 -0.43 26.27 -9.35
N PRO A 99 -0.66 25.78 -10.59
CA PRO A 99 -1.92 25.14 -10.97
C PRO A 99 -2.21 23.90 -10.12
N ASP A 100 -3.45 23.77 -9.64
CA ASP A 100 -3.84 22.68 -8.72
C ASP A 100 -3.51 21.29 -9.26
N HIS A 101 -3.72 21.04 -10.56
CA HIS A 101 -3.46 19.75 -11.18
C HIS A 101 -1.98 19.38 -11.28
N LEU A 102 -1.05 20.34 -11.10
CA LEU A 102 0.40 20.12 -11.11
C LEU A 102 1.01 20.02 -9.70
N ARG A 103 0.26 20.36 -8.65
CA ARG A 103 0.76 20.29 -7.27
C ARG A 103 1.29 18.91 -6.87
N PRO A 104 0.68 17.78 -7.28
CA PRO A 104 1.19 16.45 -6.96
C PRO A 104 2.60 16.15 -7.46
N VAL A 105 3.09 16.87 -8.48
CA VAL A 105 4.44 16.69 -9.04
C VAL A 105 5.53 17.03 -8.00
N GLY A 106 5.20 17.86 -6.99
CA GLY A 106 6.10 18.12 -5.86
C GLY A 106 6.47 16.86 -5.07
N GLU A 107 5.53 15.93 -4.89
CA GLU A 107 5.78 14.63 -4.25
C GLU A 107 6.77 13.81 -5.07
N THR A 108 6.56 13.73 -6.39
CA THR A 108 7.44 13.03 -7.31
C THR A 108 8.87 13.56 -7.26
N GLN A 109 9.04 14.88 -7.25
CA GLN A 109 10.36 15.51 -7.12
C GLN A 109 11.02 15.20 -5.78
N PHE A 110 10.24 15.25 -4.69
CA PHE A 110 10.70 14.92 -3.35
C PHE A 110 11.22 13.46 -3.28
N VAL A 111 10.45 12.51 -3.80
CA VAL A 111 10.81 11.09 -3.79
C VAL A 111 11.98 10.80 -4.73
N ALA A 112 12.06 11.44 -5.89
CA ALA A 112 13.21 11.31 -6.80
C ALA A 112 14.52 11.74 -6.12
N ALA A 113 14.48 12.81 -5.31
CA ALA A 113 15.64 13.22 -4.50
C ALA A 113 15.98 12.21 -3.40
N ALA A 114 14.97 11.60 -2.75
CA ALA A 114 15.20 10.52 -1.79
C ALA A 114 15.83 9.28 -2.45
N ALA A 115 15.39 8.92 -3.67
CA ALA A 115 15.95 7.83 -4.46
C ALA A 115 17.42 8.08 -4.82
N GLU A 116 17.78 9.29 -5.24
CA GLU A 116 19.17 9.67 -5.52
C GLU A 116 20.05 9.55 -4.27
N ARG A 117 19.55 9.98 -3.11
CA ARG A 117 20.25 9.83 -1.82
C ARG A 117 20.44 8.35 -1.45
N ALA A 118 19.41 7.52 -1.61
CA ALA A 118 19.50 6.08 -1.37
C ALA A 118 20.56 5.41 -2.28
N ALA A 119 20.61 5.79 -3.56
CA ALA A 119 21.58 5.28 -4.53
C ALA A 119 23.04 5.65 -4.22
N SER A 120 23.26 6.70 -3.43
CA SER A 120 24.60 7.11 -2.96
C SER A 120 25.13 6.28 -1.78
N ILE A 121 24.29 5.43 -1.18
CA ILE A 121 24.63 4.63 0.00
C ILE A 121 24.89 3.19 -0.44
N ASP A 122 26.13 2.72 -0.27
CA ASP A 122 26.52 1.35 -0.64
C ASP A 122 25.71 0.30 0.13
N GLY A 123 25.17 -0.67 -0.61
CA GLY A 123 24.34 -1.75 -0.08
C GLY A 123 22.94 -1.37 0.40
N ALA A 124 22.50 -0.11 0.26
CA ALA A 124 21.15 0.30 0.61
C ALA A 124 20.10 -0.20 -0.40
N ALA A 125 18.88 -0.46 0.08
CA ALA A 125 17.73 -0.71 -0.79
C ALA A 125 17.47 0.51 -1.69
N GLN A 126 17.15 0.25 -2.96
CA GLN A 126 16.96 1.30 -3.97
C GLN A 126 15.48 1.62 -4.18
N ILE A 127 15.09 2.89 -4.10
CA ILE A 127 13.76 3.31 -4.56
C ILE A 127 13.76 3.26 -6.10
N ALA A 128 13.19 2.20 -6.66
CA ALA A 128 13.31 1.85 -8.07
C ALA A 128 12.12 2.30 -8.94
N GLY A 129 11.01 2.69 -8.30
CA GLY A 129 9.83 3.18 -9.01
C GLY A 129 9.01 4.15 -8.17
N ILE A 130 8.31 5.05 -8.84
CA ILE A 130 7.43 6.06 -8.26
C ILE A 130 6.05 5.91 -8.91
N ILE A 131 5.04 5.69 -8.07
CA ILE A 131 3.63 5.78 -8.41
C ILE A 131 3.10 7.09 -7.81
N GLY A 132 2.85 8.08 -8.66
CA GLY A 132 2.40 9.40 -8.23
C GLY A 132 0.89 9.54 -8.23
N HIS A 133 0.41 10.76 -7.95
CA HIS A 133 -1.01 11.10 -8.00
C HIS A 133 -1.34 12.02 -9.19
N ALA A 134 -2.51 11.81 -9.79
CA ALA A 134 -3.15 12.74 -10.71
C ALA A 134 -4.67 12.53 -10.67
N ASP A 135 -5.45 13.62 -10.75
CA ASP A 135 -6.89 13.49 -11.01
C ASP A 135 -7.09 13.00 -12.45
N LEU A 136 -7.34 11.70 -12.60
CA LEU A 136 -7.56 11.02 -13.88
C LEU A 136 -8.79 11.52 -14.65
N ARG A 137 -9.66 12.33 -14.03
CA ARG A 137 -10.78 12.99 -14.71
C ARG A 137 -10.41 14.38 -15.23
N HIS A 138 -9.22 14.87 -14.90
CA HIS A 138 -8.82 16.23 -15.20
C HIS A 138 -8.59 16.44 -16.70
N LYS A 139 -9.12 17.54 -17.24
CA LYS A 139 -9.01 17.88 -18.67
C LYS A 139 -7.56 18.06 -19.17
N ASN A 140 -6.63 18.37 -18.26
CA ASN A 140 -5.20 18.51 -18.54
C ASN A 140 -4.41 17.31 -17.98
N LEU A 141 -4.97 16.10 -18.00
CA LEU A 141 -4.31 14.90 -17.48
C LEU A 141 -2.92 14.70 -18.13
N ASP A 142 -2.80 14.87 -19.44
CA ASP A 142 -1.52 14.70 -20.13
C ASP A 142 -0.42 15.63 -19.61
N ASP A 143 -0.76 16.87 -19.25
CA ASP A 143 0.17 17.88 -18.72
C ASP A 143 0.77 17.44 -17.38
N VAL A 144 -0.05 16.93 -16.46
CA VAL A 144 0.46 16.42 -15.17
C VAL A 144 1.25 15.12 -15.34
N LEU A 145 0.87 14.24 -16.28
CA LEU A 145 1.63 13.02 -16.56
C LEU A 145 3.01 13.33 -17.15
N ASP A 146 3.10 14.31 -18.05
CA ASP A 146 4.37 14.77 -18.62
C ASP A 146 5.25 15.42 -17.53
N ALA A 147 4.66 16.25 -16.67
CA ALA A 147 5.38 16.88 -15.55
C ALA A 147 5.92 15.85 -14.54
N HIS A 148 5.19 14.78 -14.26
CA HIS A 148 5.68 13.67 -13.43
C HIS A 148 6.87 12.94 -14.06
N LEU A 149 6.80 12.66 -15.37
CA LEU A 149 7.90 12.01 -16.10
C LEU A 149 9.18 12.84 -16.01
N ASP A 150 9.06 14.16 -16.19
CA ASP A 150 10.19 15.09 -16.11
C ASP A 150 10.78 15.16 -14.68
N ALA A 151 9.92 15.16 -13.66
CA ALA A 151 10.35 15.30 -12.26
C ALA A 151 10.96 14.02 -11.66
N ALA A 152 10.62 12.84 -12.18
CA ALA A 152 10.94 11.56 -11.55
C ALA A 152 12.33 11.01 -11.88
N ASN A 153 13.14 11.69 -12.69
CA ASN A 153 14.46 11.19 -13.15
C ASN A 153 14.41 9.77 -13.74
N GLY A 154 13.35 9.45 -14.49
CA GLY A 154 13.17 8.13 -15.10
C GLY A 154 12.65 7.04 -14.16
N LEU A 155 12.22 7.38 -12.93
CA LEU A 155 11.63 6.44 -11.97
C LEU A 155 10.09 6.38 -12.00
N PHE A 156 9.42 7.26 -12.76
CA PHE A 156 7.94 7.27 -12.80
C PHE A 156 7.40 6.02 -13.49
N ARG A 157 6.41 5.35 -12.89
CA ARG A 157 5.82 4.09 -13.40
C ARG A 157 4.31 4.08 -13.54
N GLY A 158 3.61 4.94 -12.83
CA GLY A 158 2.15 4.89 -12.83
C GLY A 158 1.51 5.91 -11.93
N ILE A 159 0.19 5.81 -11.84
CA ILE A 159 -0.64 6.65 -10.99
C ILE A 159 -1.41 5.78 -10.01
N ARG A 160 -1.47 6.24 -8.76
CA ARG A 160 -2.52 5.86 -7.84
C ARG A 160 -3.42 7.06 -7.63
N HIS A 161 -4.71 6.85 -7.92
CA HIS A 161 -5.78 7.76 -7.55
C HIS A 161 -6.73 6.93 -6.72
N ALA A 162 -6.57 7.02 -5.40
CA ALA A 162 -7.32 6.22 -4.45
C ALA A 162 -8.84 6.41 -4.65
N GLY A 163 -9.56 5.29 -4.78
CA GLY A 163 -11.01 5.28 -4.94
C GLY A 163 -11.74 4.74 -3.72
N ALA A 164 -11.03 4.55 -2.60
CA ALA A 164 -11.63 4.20 -1.32
C ALA A 164 -12.73 5.22 -0.98
N TRP A 165 -13.91 4.71 -0.70
CA TRP A 165 -15.06 5.51 -0.29
C TRP A 165 -15.94 4.70 0.66
N ASP A 166 -16.40 5.34 1.73
CA ASP A 166 -17.27 4.72 2.73
C ASP A 166 -18.18 5.80 3.35
N ASN A 167 -19.39 5.42 3.77
CA ASN A 167 -20.35 6.35 4.38
C ASN A 167 -20.20 6.49 5.91
N ASP A 168 -19.47 5.58 6.56
CA ASP A 168 -19.19 5.53 8.00
C ASP A 168 -17.75 5.97 8.29
N LEU A 169 -17.42 7.20 7.86
CA LEU A 169 -16.07 7.74 7.96
C LEU A 169 -15.58 7.81 9.41
N ASP A 170 -16.46 8.02 10.39
CA ASP A 170 -16.10 8.17 11.80
C ASP A 170 -15.47 6.91 12.39
N ALA A 171 -15.81 5.73 11.85
CA ALA A 171 -15.28 4.45 12.30
C ALA A 171 -13.89 4.12 11.75
N LEU A 172 -13.42 4.84 10.72
CA LEU A 172 -12.16 4.58 10.03
C LEU A 172 -11.04 5.45 10.61
N LEU A 173 -9.87 4.86 10.83
CA LEU A 173 -8.67 5.59 11.20
C LEU A 173 -8.06 6.27 9.97
N ILE A 174 -7.89 5.51 8.88
CA ILE A 174 -7.38 6.00 7.61
C ILE A 174 -8.55 6.58 6.84
N LYS A 175 -8.63 7.91 6.79
CA LYS A 175 -9.74 8.60 6.15
C LYS A 175 -9.64 8.49 4.62
N PRO A 176 -10.62 7.87 3.96
CA PRO A 176 -10.69 7.90 2.50
C PRO A 176 -11.07 9.30 2.02
N ASP A 177 -10.62 9.67 0.84
CA ASP A 177 -10.95 10.91 0.15
C ASP A 177 -11.51 10.71 -1.27
N GLY A 178 -11.64 9.45 -1.71
CA GLY A 178 -12.23 9.10 -3.00
C GLY A 178 -13.74 9.38 -3.03
N PRO A 179 -14.32 9.78 -4.19
CA PRO A 179 -15.75 9.95 -4.33
C PRO A 179 -16.49 8.61 -4.53
N GLU A 180 -17.76 8.57 -4.13
CA GLU A 180 -18.65 7.43 -4.41
C GLU A 180 -18.70 7.14 -5.92
N GLY A 181 -18.53 5.87 -6.29
CA GLY A 181 -18.66 5.42 -7.68
C GLY A 181 -17.54 5.89 -8.63
N LEU A 182 -16.36 6.28 -8.12
CA LEU A 182 -15.23 6.75 -8.95
C LEU A 182 -14.92 5.80 -10.12
N TYR A 183 -14.88 4.49 -9.87
CA TYR A 183 -14.53 3.47 -10.88
C TYR A 183 -15.61 3.27 -11.95
N LEU A 184 -16.83 3.75 -11.70
CA LEU A 184 -17.95 3.72 -12.64
C LEU A 184 -18.03 5.00 -13.49
N ASP A 185 -17.27 6.05 -13.14
CA ASP A 185 -17.25 7.32 -13.86
C ASP A 185 -16.54 7.15 -15.23
N PRO A 186 -17.22 7.40 -16.37
CA PRO A 186 -16.61 7.30 -17.69
C PRO A 186 -15.40 8.21 -17.89
N ALA A 187 -15.36 9.38 -17.23
CA ALA A 187 -14.21 10.28 -17.32
C ALA A 187 -12.98 9.66 -16.61
N PHE A 188 -13.21 8.98 -15.49
CA PHE A 188 -12.16 8.27 -14.77
C PHE A 188 -11.64 7.08 -15.58
N GLN A 189 -12.54 6.26 -16.13
CA GLN A 189 -12.20 5.14 -17.00
C GLN A 189 -11.37 5.61 -18.21
N ALA A 190 -11.74 6.73 -18.84
CA ALA A 190 -10.96 7.33 -19.92
C ALA A 190 -9.56 7.75 -19.47
N GLY A 191 -9.43 8.34 -18.28
CA GLY A 191 -8.14 8.67 -17.68
C GLY A 191 -7.26 7.45 -17.40
N VAL A 192 -7.84 6.36 -16.88
CA VAL A 192 -7.13 5.09 -16.66
C VAL A 192 -6.70 4.45 -17.99
N ALA A 193 -7.56 4.50 -19.02
CA ALA A 193 -7.18 4.05 -20.37
C ALA A 193 -5.99 4.84 -20.91
N ARG A 194 -5.94 6.15 -20.66
CA ARG A 194 -4.83 7.03 -21.06
C ARG A 194 -3.49 6.63 -20.43
N LEU A 195 -3.50 6.07 -19.22
CA LEU A 195 -2.29 5.51 -18.59
C LEU A 195 -1.75 4.31 -19.39
N GLY A 196 -2.63 3.41 -19.84
CA GLY A 196 -2.25 2.25 -20.66
C GLY A 196 -1.64 2.66 -21.99
N GLU A 197 -2.21 3.66 -22.68
CA GLU A 197 -1.65 4.24 -23.90
C GLU A 197 -0.22 4.78 -23.71
N ARG A 198 0.07 5.26 -22.49
CA ARG A 198 1.37 5.79 -22.06
C ARG A 198 2.28 4.74 -21.40
N ARG A 199 1.88 3.46 -21.37
CA ARG A 199 2.60 2.34 -20.74
C ARG A 199 2.85 2.53 -19.24
N MET A 200 1.92 3.20 -18.57
CA MET A 200 1.90 3.44 -17.12
C MET A 200 0.93 2.47 -16.43
N THR A 201 1.20 2.10 -15.18
CA THR A 201 0.26 1.32 -14.35
C THR A 201 -0.79 2.22 -13.71
N TYR A 202 -1.92 1.62 -13.34
CA TYR A 202 -2.83 2.19 -12.35
C TYR A 202 -2.86 1.29 -11.12
N ASP A 203 -2.48 1.84 -9.97
CA ASP A 203 -2.56 1.17 -8.68
C ASP A 203 -3.85 1.64 -7.99
N THR A 204 -4.56 0.72 -7.33
CA THR A 204 -5.84 1.03 -6.68
C THR A 204 -5.77 0.80 -5.19
N TRP A 205 -6.20 1.80 -4.42
CA TRP A 205 -6.61 1.60 -3.02
C TRP A 205 -8.12 1.83 -2.90
N HIS A 206 -8.84 0.78 -2.49
CA HIS A 206 -10.29 0.76 -2.22
C HIS A 206 -10.65 -0.30 -1.18
N TYR A 207 -11.91 -0.31 -0.74
CA TYR A 207 -12.44 -1.28 0.23
C TYR A 207 -13.17 -2.44 -0.45
N HIS A 208 -13.26 -3.57 0.27
CA HIS A 208 -13.72 -4.86 -0.28
C HIS A 208 -15.13 -4.79 -0.88
N HIS A 209 -16.00 -3.96 -0.32
CA HIS A 209 -17.36 -3.75 -0.83
C HIS A 209 -17.40 -2.94 -2.15
N GLN A 210 -16.26 -2.44 -2.63
CA GLN A 210 -16.09 -1.76 -3.92
C GLN A 210 -15.40 -2.66 -4.97
N ASN A 211 -15.09 -3.92 -4.65
CA ASN A 211 -14.38 -4.83 -5.55
C ASN A 211 -15.09 -5.01 -6.92
N GLN A 212 -16.42 -5.02 -6.93
CA GLN A 212 -17.20 -5.14 -8.18
C GLN A 212 -17.12 -3.87 -9.06
N ASP A 213 -16.98 -2.70 -8.44
CA ASP A 213 -16.76 -1.45 -9.17
C ASP A 213 -15.35 -1.44 -9.77
N PHE A 214 -14.35 -1.93 -9.03
CA PHE A 214 -12.99 -2.10 -9.55
C PHE A 214 -12.94 -3.11 -10.71
N ARG A 215 -13.67 -4.22 -10.62
CA ARG A 215 -13.81 -5.16 -11.73
C ARG A 215 -14.43 -4.50 -12.96
N THR A 216 -15.44 -3.64 -12.76
CA THR A 216 -16.07 -2.89 -13.84
C THR A 216 -15.06 -1.97 -14.54
N LEU A 217 -14.22 -1.27 -13.78
CA LEU A 217 -13.10 -0.50 -14.34
C LEU A 217 -12.14 -1.39 -15.12
N ALA A 218 -11.70 -2.53 -14.56
CA ALA A 218 -10.76 -3.44 -15.21
C ALA A 218 -11.23 -3.91 -16.59
N LEU A 219 -12.52 -4.23 -16.72
CA LEU A 219 -13.14 -4.62 -17.99
C LEU A 219 -13.28 -3.46 -18.98
N ALA A 220 -13.41 -2.21 -18.49
CA ALA A 220 -13.52 -1.03 -19.33
C ALA A 220 -12.16 -0.60 -19.93
N VAL A 221 -11.04 -0.99 -19.31
CA VAL A 221 -9.68 -0.57 -19.69
C VAL A 221 -8.73 -1.76 -19.89
N PRO A 222 -9.06 -2.73 -20.78
CA PRO A 222 -8.34 -4.00 -20.88
C PRO A 222 -6.85 -3.85 -21.29
N GLU A 223 -6.47 -2.73 -21.89
CA GLU A 223 -5.09 -2.43 -22.31
C GLU A 223 -4.25 -1.74 -21.23
N THR A 224 -4.85 -1.35 -20.09
CA THR A 224 -4.13 -0.76 -18.96
C THR A 224 -3.85 -1.83 -17.91
N LYS A 225 -2.60 -1.95 -17.47
CA LYS A 225 -2.23 -2.81 -16.34
C LYS A 225 -2.70 -2.18 -15.04
N LEU A 226 -3.59 -2.88 -14.32
CA LEU A 226 -4.12 -2.45 -13.03
C LEU A 226 -3.50 -3.29 -11.91
N VAL A 227 -3.25 -2.67 -10.76
CA VAL A 227 -2.71 -3.33 -9.58
C VAL A 227 -3.71 -3.19 -8.42
N LEU A 228 -4.28 -4.31 -7.99
CA LEU A 228 -5.13 -4.39 -6.81
C LEU A 228 -4.27 -4.33 -5.54
N ASP A 229 -4.33 -3.22 -4.81
CA ASP A 229 -3.61 -3.10 -3.54
C ASP A 229 -4.36 -3.80 -2.41
N HIS A 230 -3.59 -4.28 -1.43
CA HIS A 230 -4.07 -4.62 -0.09
C HIS A 230 -5.29 -5.55 -0.01
N PHE A 231 -5.39 -6.52 -0.92
CA PHE A 231 -6.53 -7.44 -1.00
C PHE A 231 -7.87 -6.73 -1.28
N GLY A 232 -7.87 -5.49 -1.79
CA GLY A 232 -9.06 -4.65 -1.82
C GLY A 232 -9.55 -4.29 -0.41
N THR A 233 -8.66 -4.14 0.56
CA THR A 233 -8.89 -3.70 1.95
C THR A 233 -10.19 -4.24 2.60
N PRO A 234 -10.22 -5.53 3.01
CA PRO A 234 -11.28 -6.05 3.87
C PRO A 234 -11.34 -5.25 5.18
N LEU A 235 -12.47 -4.59 5.46
CA LEU A 235 -12.66 -3.78 6.67
C LEU A 235 -13.13 -4.67 7.82
N GLY A 236 -12.65 -4.38 9.03
CA GLY A 236 -13.02 -5.09 10.26
C GLY A 236 -13.48 -4.18 11.39
N VAL A 237 -13.69 -2.90 11.12
CA VAL A 237 -14.10 -1.86 12.07
C VAL A 237 -15.47 -1.28 11.72
N GLY A 238 -16.03 -0.43 12.58
CA GLY A 238 -17.33 0.21 12.36
C GLY A 238 -18.46 -0.79 12.12
N ARG A 239 -19.30 -0.55 11.10
CA ARG A 239 -20.39 -1.47 10.71
C ARG A 239 -19.93 -2.86 10.24
N PHE A 240 -18.63 -3.07 10.03
CA PHE A 240 -18.01 -4.35 9.65
C PHE A 240 -17.44 -5.13 10.83
N ALA A 241 -17.41 -4.54 12.04
CA ALA A 241 -16.92 -5.21 13.24
C ALA A 241 -17.70 -6.51 13.51
N GLY A 242 -16.98 -7.61 13.74
CA GLY A 242 -17.56 -8.92 13.99
C GLY A 242 -18.11 -9.67 12.77
N LYS A 243 -17.94 -9.13 11.55
CA LYS A 243 -18.44 -9.73 10.30
C LYS A 243 -17.35 -10.34 9.42
N ARG A 244 -16.15 -10.58 9.96
CA ARG A 244 -14.98 -11.02 9.20
C ARG A 244 -15.26 -12.27 8.36
N ASP A 245 -15.93 -13.28 8.92
CA ASP A 245 -16.21 -14.53 8.20
C ASP A 245 -17.19 -14.33 7.03
N GLU A 246 -18.22 -13.50 7.23
CA GLU A 246 -19.19 -13.14 6.17
C GLU A 246 -18.49 -12.34 5.05
N ILE A 247 -17.71 -11.32 5.44
CA ILE A 247 -16.92 -10.50 4.52
C ILE A 247 -15.93 -11.37 3.74
N PHE A 248 -15.25 -12.30 4.41
CA PHE A 248 -14.28 -13.18 3.78
C PHE A 248 -14.92 -14.04 2.69
N LEU A 249 -16.12 -14.58 2.92
CA LEU A 249 -16.82 -15.39 1.91
C LEU A 249 -17.14 -14.58 0.64
N GLN A 250 -17.75 -13.40 0.80
CA GLN A 250 -18.05 -12.54 -0.35
C GLN A 250 -16.78 -12.03 -1.04
N TRP A 251 -15.77 -11.65 -0.26
CA TRP A 251 -14.48 -11.19 -0.75
C TRP A 251 -13.80 -12.24 -1.63
N LYS A 252 -13.89 -13.54 -1.28
CA LYS A 252 -13.35 -14.61 -2.11
C LYS A 252 -13.99 -14.65 -3.49
N ASP A 253 -15.31 -14.53 -3.56
CA ASP A 253 -16.06 -14.55 -4.82
C ASP A 253 -15.70 -13.32 -5.67
N ASP A 254 -15.60 -12.14 -5.04
CA ASP A 254 -15.21 -10.91 -5.71
C ASP A 254 -13.78 -10.98 -6.26
N VAL A 255 -12.83 -11.50 -5.49
CA VAL A 255 -11.43 -11.69 -5.89
C VAL A 255 -11.31 -12.67 -7.06
N ALA A 256 -12.05 -13.79 -7.01
CA ALA A 256 -12.05 -14.75 -8.10
C ALA A 256 -12.57 -14.09 -9.39
N ALA A 257 -13.61 -13.28 -9.30
CA ALA A 257 -14.16 -12.54 -10.43
C ALA A 257 -13.20 -11.45 -10.96
N ILE A 258 -12.44 -10.77 -10.10
CA ILE A 258 -11.40 -9.81 -10.53
C ILE A 258 -10.25 -10.54 -11.22
N ALA A 259 -9.84 -11.71 -10.72
CA ALA A 259 -8.72 -12.47 -11.26
C ALA A 259 -8.95 -12.98 -12.70
N GLU A 260 -10.21 -13.06 -13.14
CA GLU A 260 -10.60 -13.31 -14.54
C GLU A 260 -10.13 -12.20 -15.49
N CYS A 261 -9.89 -10.98 -14.99
CA CYS A 261 -9.36 -9.87 -15.77
C CYS A 261 -7.83 -10.04 -15.95
N PRO A 262 -7.34 -10.32 -17.18
CA PRO A 262 -5.92 -10.65 -17.39
C PRO A 262 -4.99 -9.44 -17.20
N ASN A 263 -5.53 -8.22 -17.26
CA ASN A 263 -4.79 -6.97 -17.06
C ASN A 263 -4.65 -6.58 -15.58
N VAL A 264 -5.19 -7.37 -14.65
CA VAL A 264 -5.10 -7.11 -13.20
C VAL A 264 -4.02 -7.99 -12.58
N CYS A 265 -3.11 -7.34 -11.84
CA CYS A 265 -2.17 -7.95 -10.89
C CYS A 265 -2.58 -7.57 -9.46
N ALA A 266 -1.99 -8.21 -8.45
CA ALA A 266 -2.32 -7.98 -7.06
C ALA A 266 -1.08 -7.81 -6.19
N LYS A 267 -1.15 -6.85 -5.26
CA LYS A 267 -0.23 -6.76 -4.14
C LYS A 267 -0.81 -7.46 -2.92
N LEU A 268 0.03 -8.23 -2.25
CA LEU A 268 -0.29 -9.08 -1.12
C LEU A 268 0.44 -8.56 0.12
N GLY A 269 -0.19 -7.60 0.79
CA GLY A 269 0.23 -6.94 2.02
C GLY A 269 -0.86 -5.97 2.45
N GLY A 270 -0.58 -5.03 3.36
CA GLY A 270 -1.59 -4.05 3.78
C GLY A 270 -2.80 -4.65 4.51
N LEU A 271 -2.68 -5.86 5.07
CA LEU A 271 -3.76 -6.51 5.82
C LEU A 271 -3.63 -6.29 7.33
N ALA A 272 -2.56 -5.63 7.77
CA ALA A 272 -2.36 -5.26 9.18
C ALA A 272 -2.71 -3.78 9.45
N MET A 273 -3.35 -3.08 8.51
CA MET A 273 -3.82 -1.71 8.77
C MET A 273 -4.85 -1.72 9.91
N PRO A 274 -4.92 -0.65 10.73
CA PRO A 274 -5.88 -0.54 11.82
C PRO A 274 -7.33 -0.83 11.41
N ASP A 275 -7.72 -0.40 10.21
CA ASP A 275 -9.08 -0.54 9.68
C ASP A 275 -9.44 -1.96 9.23
N ASN A 276 -8.46 -2.85 9.04
CA ASN A 276 -8.71 -4.29 8.88
C ASN A 276 -9.21 -4.94 10.19
N GLY A 277 -9.09 -4.24 11.32
CA GLY A 277 -9.77 -4.59 12.57
C GLY A 277 -9.21 -5.83 13.28
N PHE A 278 -7.94 -6.20 13.07
CA PHE A 278 -7.28 -7.26 13.83
C PHE A 278 -6.90 -6.82 15.25
N GLY A 279 -6.85 -5.51 15.50
CA GLY A 279 -6.68 -4.94 16.84
C GLY A 279 -5.27 -5.09 17.43
N TRP A 280 -4.29 -5.45 16.60
CA TRP A 280 -2.92 -5.70 17.05
C TRP A 280 -2.24 -4.47 17.64
N MET A 281 -2.43 -3.29 17.04
CA MET A 281 -1.88 -2.01 17.52
C MET A 281 -2.27 -1.65 18.98
N GLY A 282 -3.34 -2.25 19.51
CA GLY A 282 -3.81 -2.02 20.88
C GLY A 282 -3.35 -3.05 21.92
N ARG A 283 -2.56 -4.06 21.52
CA ARG A 283 -2.14 -5.17 22.40
C ARG A 283 -0.89 -4.82 23.19
N ALA A 284 -0.65 -5.55 24.29
CA ALA A 284 0.57 -5.41 25.08
C ALA A 284 1.83 -5.86 24.33
N LEU A 285 1.69 -6.86 23.45
CA LEU A 285 2.75 -7.37 22.58
C LEU A 285 2.30 -7.27 21.12
N PRO A 286 3.21 -6.92 20.19
CA PRO A 286 2.96 -7.08 18.76
C PRO A 286 2.77 -8.56 18.39
N PRO A 287 2.11 -8.85 17.26
CA PRO A 287 1.95 -10.22 16.78
C PRO A 287 3.32 -10.83 16.42
N THR A 288 3.44 -12.16 16.50
CA THR A 288 4.55 -12.91 15.90
C THR A 288 4.24 -13.25 14.45
N SER A 289 5.25 -13.65 13.68
CA SER A 289 5.03 -14.05 12.28
C SER A 289 4.15 -15.31 12.17
N ASP A 290 4.20 -16.21 13.17
CA ASP A 290 3.31 -17.36 13.24
C ASP A 290 1.86 -16.96 13.50
N GLU A 291 1.62 -15.94 14.33
CA GLU A 291 0.28 -15.40 14.56
C GLU A 291 -0.28 -14.75 13.28
N ILE A 292 0.57 -14.03 12.54
CA ILE A 292 0.18 -13.45 11.24
C ILE A 292 -0.15 -14.55 10.24
N VAL A 293 0.67 -15.59 10.12
CA VAL A 293 0.38 -16.75 9.26
C VAL A 293 -0.97 -17.36 9.64
N ALA A 294 -1.19 -17.64 10.93
CA ALA A 294 -2.44 -18.24 11.40
C ALA A 294 -3.68 -17.38 11.11
N THR A 295 -3.52 -16.05 11.11
CA THR A 295 -4.63 -15.10 10.94
C THR A 295 -4.88 -14.75 9.47
N HIS A 296 -3.82 -14.59 8.67
CA HIS A 296 -3.90 -14.03 7.33
C HIS A 296 -3.76 -15.06 6.20
N ALA A 297 -3.16 -16.24 6.43
CA ALA A 297 -2.78 -17.15 5.34
C ALA A 297 -3.93 -17.51 4.38
N ALA A 298 -5.18 -17.54 4.85
CA ALA A 298 -6.33 -17.81 4.00
C ALA A 298 -6.57 -16.73 2.92
N TYR A 299 -6.33 -15.45 3.23
CA TYR A 299 -6.40 -14.36 2.26
C TYR A 299 -5.28 -14.49 1.21
N TYR A 300 -4.06 -14.71 1.67
CA TYR A 300 -2.89 -14.87 0.78
C TYR A 300 -3.06 -16.07 -0.15
N THR A 301 -3.44 -17.23 0.40
CA THR A 301 -3.63 -18.46 -0.38
C THR A 301 -4.71 -18.26 -1.44
N HIS A 302 -5.86 -17.67 -1.08
CA HIS A 302 -6.93 -17.44 -2.05
C HIS A 302 -6.52 -16.50 -3.19
N MET A 303 -5.79 -15.42 -2.88
CA MET A 303 -5.27 -14.53 -3.92
C MET A 303 -4.31 -15.25 -4.86
N ILE A 304 -3.35 -16.01 -4.32
CA ILE A 304 -2.34 -16.71 -5.13
C ILE A 304 -3.00 -17.79 -5.99
N ASP A 305 -3.98 -18.54 -5.44
CA ASP A 305 -4.74 -19.56 -6.17
C ASP A 305 -5.54 -18.95 -7.34
N CYS A 306 -6.09 -17.74 -7.16
CA CYS A 306 -6.89 -17.06 -8.19
C CYS A 306 -6.03 -16.36 -9.25
N PHE A 307 -5.01 -15.62 -8.84
CA PHE A 307 -4.21 -14.80 -9.75
C PHE A 307 -3.05 -15.57 -10.39
N GLY A 308 -2.47 -16.52 -9.67
CA GLY A 308 -1.18 -17.12 -10.00
C GLY A 308 0.00 -16.31 -9.43
N PRO A 309 1.14 -16.96 -9.08
CA PRO A 309 2.33 -16.28 -8.55
C PRO A 309 2.89 -15.18 -9.46
N ASP A 310 2.72 -15.32 -10.78
CA ASP A 310 3.17 -14.36 -11.80
C ASP A 310 2.32 -13.09 -11.89
N ARG A 311 1.21 -13.02 -11.15
CA ARG A 311 0.39 -11.81 -10.98
C ARG A 311 0.26 -11.37 -9.52
N CYS A 312 0.97 -12.00 -8.58
CA CYS A 312 1.01 -11.62 -7.17
C CYS A 312 2.38 -11.05 -6.79
N MET A 313 2.38 -10.00 -5.96
CA MET A 313 3.58 -9.36 -5.43
C MET A 313 3.42 -9.21 -3.92
N PHE A 314 4.33 -9.75 -3.11
CA PHE A 314 4.32 -9.48 -1.68
C PHE A 314 4.75 -8.04 -1.41
N GLU A 315 4.11 -7.37 -0.45
CA GLU A 315 4.40 -5.98 -0.12
C GLU A 315 4.36 -5.70 1.38
N SER A 316 5.02 -4.62 1.80
CA SER A 316 5.02 -4.22 3.21
C SER A 316 3.86 -3.29 3.59
N ASN A 317 3.46 -2.39 2.68
CA ASN A 317 2.57 -1.24 2.99
C ASN A 317 3.14 -0.33 4.10
N PHE A 318 4.48 -0.26 4.21
CA PHE A 318 5.11 0.50 5.28
C PHE A 318 5.06 2.01 5.03
N PRO A 319 4.87 2.81 6.10
CA PRO A 319 4.74 2.42 7.50
C PRO A 319 3.29 2.26 7.99
N VAL A 320 2.27 2.15 7.12
CA VAL A 320 0.89 2.04 7.60
C VAL A 320 0.71 0.75 8.42
N ASP A 321 1.21 -0.37 7.91
CA ASP A 321 1.19 -1.66 8.64
C ASP A 321 2.11 -1.64 9.87
N ARG A 322 3.07 -0.71 9.94
CA ARG A 322 3.95 -0.51 11.11
C ARG A 322 3.16 -0.27 12.39
N LEU A 323 1.96 0.30 12.28
CA LEU A 323 1.06 0.51 13.43
C LEU A 323 0.74 -0.81 14.15
N SER A 324 0.78 -1.93 13.45
CA SER A 324 0.38 -3.24 13.95
C SER A 324 1.50 -4.29 13.97
N VAL A 325 2.54 -4.15 13.15
CA VAL A 325 3.57 -5.19 12.99
C VAL A 325 4.93 -4.59 12.61
N SER A 326 6.04 -5.22 12.99
CA SER A 326 7.38 -4.77 12.59
C SER A 326 7.74 -5.27 11.19
N TYR A 327 8.62 -4.55 10.50
CA TYR A 327 9.05 -4.89 9.13
C TYR A 327 9.60 -6.33 9.06
N THR A 328 10.45 -6.68 10.04
CA THR A 328 11.02 -8.03 10.19
C THR A 328 9.96 -9.10 10.36
N VAL A 329 9.01 -8.90 11.27
CA VAL A 329 7.97 -9.89 11.56
C VAL A 329 7.05 -10.08 10.34
N LEU A 330 6.72 -8.99 9.64
CA LEU A 330 5.90 -9.05 8.42
C LEU A 330 6.59 -9.89 7.34
N TRP A 331 7.85 -9.60 6.99
CA TRP A 331 8.57 -10.37 5.97
C TRP A 331 8.84 -11.82 6.38
N ASN A 332 9.06 -12.10 7.66
CA ASN A 332 9.08 -13.47 8.17
C ASN A 332 7.74 -14.19 7.90
N ALA A 333 6.61 -13.53 8.15
CA ALA A 333 5.29 -14.12 7.90
C ALA A 333 5.07 -14.40 6.41
N LEU A 334 5.45 -13.46 5.53
CA LEU A 334 5.34 -13.62 4.08
C LEU A 334 6.17 -14.81 3.57
N LYS A 335 7.40 -14.99 4.08
CA LYS A 335 8.25 -16.15 3.76
C LYS A 335 7.68 -17.46 4.28
N LYS A 336 7.07 -17.46 5.47
CA LYS A 336 6.37 -18.64 6.01
C LYS A 336 5.14 -19.01 5.18
N ILE A 337 4.35 -18.03 4.73
CA ILE A 337 3.21 -18.23 3.82
C ILE A 337 3.70 -18.81 2.48
N ALA A 338 4.81 -18.27 1.94
CA ALA A 338 5.37 -18.68 0.67
C ALA A 338 6.06 -20.07 0.69
N ALA A 339 6.37 -20.61 1.87
CA ALA A 339 7.16 -21.84 2.02
C ALA A 339 6.51 -23.09 1.39
N GLY A 340 5.19 -23.06 1.16
CA GLY A 340 4.46 -24.15 0.50
C GLY A 340 4.57 -24.15 -1.03
N TYR A 341 5.09 -23.09 -1.64
CA TYR A 341 5.22 -22.93 -3.09
C TYR A 341 6.61 -23.32 -3.58
N ASP A 342 6.74 -23.67 -4.86
CA ASP A 342 8.05 -23.94 -5.45
C ASP A 342 8.93 -22.67 -5.53
N GLU A 343 10.24 -22.88 -5.69
CA GLU A 343 11.24 -21.79 -5.72
C GLU A 343 10.94 -20.73 -6.79
N ARG A 344 10.40 -21.16 -7.94
CA ARG A 344 10.04 -20.25 -9.03
C ARG A 344 8.88 -19.34 -8.65
N SER A 345 7.84 -19.91 -8.05
CA SER A 345 6.66 -19.20 -7.57
C SER A 345 7.02 -18.22 -6.46
N GLN A 346 7.91 -18.63 -5.54
CA GLN A 346 8.44 -17.74 -4.52
C GLN A 346 9.22 -16.57 -5.14
N GLN A 347 10.12 -16.82 -6.08
CA GLN A 347 10.89 -15.78 -6.78
C GLN A 347 9.99 -14.78 -7.53
N LEU A 348 8.92 -15.25 -8.16
CA LEU A 348 7.92 -14.39 -8.79
C LEU A 348 7.29 -13.44 -7.77
N MET A 349 6.75 -13.97 -6.67
CA MET A 349 6.02 -13.18 -5.68
C MET A 349 6.92 -12.22 -4.88
N PHE A 350 8.19 -12.59 -4.63
CA PHE A 350 9.11 -11.76 -3.86
C PHE A 350 9.81 -10.67 -4.67
N SER A 351 10.00 -10.83 -5.98
CA SER A 351 10.78 -9.85 -6.74
C SER A 351 10.40 -9.69 -8.21
N GLU A 352 10.27 -10.78 -8.97
CA GLU A 352 10.18 -10.67 -10.43
C GLU A 352 8.86 -10.13 -10.94
N THR A 353 7.74 -10.45 -10.28
CA THR A 353 6.44 -9.90 -10.67
C THR A 353 6.44 -8.38 -10.53
N ALA A 354 7.00 -7.83 -9.45
CA ALA A 354 7.14 -6.39 -9.26
C ALA A 354 8.00 -5.73 -10.35
N ARG A 355 9.16 -6.31 -10.68
CA ARG A 355 10.00 -5.79 -11.78
C ARG A 355 9.29 -5.80 -13.12
N THR A 356 8.50 -6.84 -13.39
CA THR A 356 7.77 -6.98 -14.65
C THR A 356 6.57 -6.03 -14.73
N VAL A 357 5.83 -5.88 -13.63
CA VAL A 357 4.66 -5.00 -13.54
C VAL A 357 5.08 -3.54 -13.68
N TYR A 358 6.10 -3.13 -12.91
CA TYR A 358 6.55 -1.74 -12.84
C TYR A 358 7.78 -1.43 -13.70
N GLN A 359 8.26 -2.34 -14.57
CA GLN A 359 9.41 -2.07 -15.46
C GLN A 359 10.61 -1.47 -14.70
N LEU A 360 11.03 -2.14 -13.63
CA LEU A 360 12.07 -1.65 -12.69
C LEU A 360 13.50 -1.92 -13.18
#